data_AF-A0A0S4IWD6-F1
#
_entry.id   AF-A0A0S4IWD6-F1
#
_cell.length_a   1.000
_cell.length_b   1.000
_cell.length_c   1.000
_cell.angle_alpha   90.00
_cell.angle_beta   90.00
_cell.angle_gamma   90.00
#
_symmetry.space_group_name_H-M   'P 1'
#
loop_
_entity.id
_entity.type
_entity.pdbx_description
1 polymer ?
#
loop_
_entity_poly.entity_id
_entity_poly.type
_entity_poly.pdbx_seq_one_letter_code
_entity_poly.pdbx_strand_id
1 'polypeptide(L)'
;MPTDFVAIVPPVWTSLIRSFLVRATEFQSKQPLVAYFLKTHVAFVCLRNRAAGGKEGTTFIMTLLKELEQDKAALGNELDKNDGRTVLTRMALMLFNKADDSERSGSANEATARMFYTASVLFEATGQYMDAGKLDPIAEEKSKYAKYVATRINKALTSGKPYQSHNPQDELLAGESEPWTPSSATVAAPQHTQPSVAQTATVQPPQATTSVSQQPVPSTQTHKDPAPLPPRQAPQQHPPQVQHTTQPHQQQQPGVGGPSLDAMIDAQKLCKNAVAALQFYDHENARKQLEAALRLLQN
;
A
#
# COMPACT_ATOMS: atom_id res chain seq x y z
N MET A 1 9.14 11.37 -20.77
CA MET A 1 8.90 10.00 -20.25
C MET A 1 9.31 9.99 -18.79
N PRO A 2 8.52 9.42 -17.88
CA PRO A 2 8.94 9.24 -16.49
C PRO A 2 10.20 8.36 -16.44
N THR A 3 11.09 8.65 -15.49
CA THR A 3 12.35 7.92 -15.34
C THR A 3 12.05 6.52 -14.81
N ASP A 4 12.58 5.46 -15.43
CA ASP A 4 12.54 4.14 -14.83
C ASP A 4 13.61 4.02 -13.75
N PHE A 5 13.27 4.47 -12.54
CA PHE A 5 14.18 4.40 -11.39
C PHE A 5 14.57 2.98 -11.02
N VAL A 6 13.74 1.96 -11.31
CA VAL A 6 14.07 0.57 -10.98
C VAL A 6 15.26 0.09 -11.80
N ALA A 7 15.40 0.56 -13.03
CA ALA A 7 16.49 0.19 -13.94
C ALA A 7 17.83 0.88 -13.60
N ILE A 8 17.81 2.03 -12.93
CA ILE A 8 19.01 2.83 -12.64
C ILE A 8 19.40 2.82 -11.16
N VAL A 9 18.86 1.89 -10.36
CA VAL A 9 19.23 1.76 -8.94
C VAL A 9 20.69 1.32 -8.83
N PRO A 10 21.54 2.06 -8.08
CA PRO A 10 22.89 1.60 -7.76
C PRO A 10 22.86 0.23 -7.07
N PRO A 11 23.70 -0.75 -7.48
CA PRO A 11 23.65 -2.13 -6.97
C PRO A 11 23.70 -2.23 -5.43
N VAL A 12 24.48 -1.34 -4.80
CA VAL A 12 24.65 -1.25 -3.34
C VAL A 12 23.36 -0.93 -2.58
N TRP A 13 22.35 -0.35 -3.24
CA TRP A 13 21.08 0.02 -2.65
C TRP A 13 19.90 -0.82 -3.16
N THR A 14 20.10 -1.73 -4.12
CA THR A 14 19.02 -2.50 -4.74
C THR A 14 18.13 -3.21 -3.73
N SER A 15 18.71 -3.91 -2.75
CA SER A 15 17.95 -4.61 -1.70
C SER A 15 17.23 -3.67 -0.73
N LEU A 16 17.68 -2.42 -0.63
CA LEU A 16 17.12 -1.41 0.29
C LEU A 16 15.93 -0.67 -0.31
N ILE A 17 15.97 -0.36 -1.61
CA ILE A 17 15.00 0.60 -2.20
C ILE A 17 14.11 0.03 -3.31
N ARG A 18 14.45 -1.13 -3.90
CA ARG A 18 13.76 -1.64 -5.10
C ARG A 18 12.28 -1.92 -4.86
N SER A 19 11.91 -2.47 -3.71
CA SER A 19 10.51 -2.76 -3.36
C SER A 19 9.67 -1.49 -3.38
N PHE A 20 10.17 -0.39 -2.81
CA PHE A 20 9.47 0.90 -2.77
C PHE A 20 9.29 1.49 -4.16
N LEU A 21 10.33 1.45 -5.01
CA LEU A 21 10.26 1.96 -6.39
C LEU A 21 9.25 1.20 -7.25
N VAL A 22 9.26 -0.13 -7.18
CA VAL A 22 8.28 -0.96 -7.90
C VAL A 22 6.86 -0.57 -7.48
N ARG A 23 6.60 -0.41 -6.18
CA ARG A 23 5.28 0.01 -5.69
C ARG A 23 4.94 1.44 -6.11
N ALA A 24 5.90 2.35 -6.10
CA ALA A 24 5.69 3.72 -6.55
C ALA A 24 5.22 3.76 -8.02
N THR A 25 5.87 2.99 -8.90
CA THR A 25 5.46 2.85 -10.30
C THR A 25 4.04 2.27 -10.44
N GLU A 26 3.71 1.23 -9.66
CA GLU A 26 2.36 0.64 -9.64
C GLU A 26 1.29 1.66 -9.20
N PHE A 27 1.60 2.53 -8.24
CA PHE A 27 0.67 3.55 -7.73
C PHE A 27 0.59 4.83 -8.56
N GLN A 28 1.61 5.14 -9.37
CA GLN A 28 1.76 6.45 -10.03
C GLN A 28 0.51 6.92 -10.78
N SER A 29 -0.21 6.00 -11.45
CA SER A 29 -1.40 6.34 -12.25
C SER A 29 -2.69 6.51 -11.44
N LYS A 30 -2.87 5.72 -10.37
CA LYS A 30 -4.13 5.65 -9.61
C LYS A 30 -4.08 6.36 -8.26
N GLN A 31 -2.89 6.44 -7.67
CA GLN A 31 -2.63 6.99 -6.33
C GLN A 31 -1.32 7.78 -6.35
N PRO A 32 -1.25 8.91 -7.09
CA PRO A 32 -0.01 9.66 -7.28
C PRO A 32 0.58 10.21 -5.98
N LEU A 33 -0.23 10.53 -4.96
CA LEU A 33 0.25 10.90 -3.63
C LEU A 33 1.02 9.76 -2.95
N VAL A 34 0.51 8.52 -3.03
CA VAL A 34 1.18 7.34 -2.46
C VAL A 34 2.50 7.09 -3.20
N ALA A 35 2.49 7.18 -4.53
CA ALA A 35 3.70 7.03 -5.34
C ALA A 35 4.77 8.07 -4.99
N TYR A 36 4.36 9.33 -4.81
CA TYR A 36 5.23 10.41 -4.36
C TYR A 36 5.86 10.10 -3.00
N PHE A 37 5.07 9.74 -1.98
CA PHE A 37 5.62 9.45 -0.65
C PHE A 37 6.45 8.16 -0.56
N LEU A 38 6.25 7.21 -1.48
CA LEU A 38 7.17 6.08 -1.65
C LEU A 38 8.51 6.53 -2.24
N LYS A 39 8.50 7.42 -3.24
CA LYS A 39 9.73 8.03 -3.80
C LYS A 39 10.47 8.90 -2.77
N THR A 40 9.76 9.64 -1.91
CA THR A 40 10.40 10.38 -0.80
C THR A 40 11.04 9.42 0.21
N HIS A 41 10.42 8.28 0.51
CA HIS A 41 11.03 7.26 1.35
C HIS A 41 12.32 6.70 0.74
N VAL A 42 12.34 6.45 -0.58
CA VAL A 42 13.55 6.05 -1.29
C VAL A 42 14.66 7.09 -1.13
N ALA A 43 14.34 8.37 -1.31
CA ALA A 43 15.31 9.45 -1.11
C ALA A 43 15.84 9.48 0.33
N PHE A 44 14.96 9.32 1.33
CA PHE A 44 15.33 9.20 2.74
C PHE A 44 16.33 8.05 2.99
N VAL A 45 16.04 6.85 2.47
CA VAL A 45 16.92 5.68 2.63
C VAL A 45 18.28 5.90 1.96
N CYS A 46 18.30 6.46 0.74
CA CYS A 46 19.53 6.76 0.02
C CYS A 46 20.39 7.81 0.75
N LEU A 47 19.78 8.89 1.27
CA LEU A 47 20.48 9.94 2.00
C LEU A 47 21.08 9.40 3.31
N ARG A 48 20.36 8.54 4.02
CA ARG A 48 20.87 7.89 5.24
C ARG A 48 22.03 6.93 4.97
N ASN A 49 22.07 6.31 3.79
CA ASN A 49 23.11 5.37 3.36
C ASN A 49 24.07 5.98 2.32
N ARG A 50 24.18 7.32 2.26
CA ARG A 50 24.86 8.04 1.19
C ARG A 50 26.31 7.60 0.99
N ALA A 51 27.02 7.28 2.07
CA ALA A 51 28.42 6.86 2.03
C ALA A 51 28.64 5.62 1.14
N ALA A 52 27.70 4.68 1.12
CA ALA A 52 27.81 3.47 0.32
C ALA A 52 27.58 3.70 -1.19
N GLY A 53 26.91 4.79 -1.57
CA GLY A 53 26.50 5.05 -2.96
C GLY A 53 27.56 5.69 -3.86
N GLY A 54 28.57 6.35 -3.29
CA GLY A 54 29.61 7.03 -4.07
C GLY A 54 29.07 8.03 -5.11
N LYS A 55 29.72 8.09 -6.27
CA LYS A 55 29.34 8.99 -7.38
C LYS A 55 28.02 8.58 -8.03
N GLU A 56 27.84 7.29 -8.31
CA GLU A 56 26.62 6.75 -8.94
C GLU A 56 25.38 7.03 -8.07
N GLY A 57 25.48 6.77 -6.76
CA GLY A 57 24.42 7.07 -5.81
C GLY A 57 24.13 8.57 -5.70
N THR A 58 25.13 9.43 -5.81
CA THR A 58 24.90 10.89 -5.85
C THR A 58 24.12 11.29 -7.10
N THR A 59 24.47 10.76 -8.28
CA THR A 59 23.73 10.98 -9.53
C THR A 59 22.28 10.48 -9.43
N PHE A 60 22.08 9.30 -8.86
CA PHE A 60 20.76 8.73 -8.62
C PHE A 60 19.91 9.64 -7.71
N ILE A 61 20.44 10.08 -6.57
CA ILE A 61 19.74 10.97 -5.63
C ILE A 61 19.37 12.28 -6.34
N MET A 62 20.29 12.91 -7.07
CA MET A 62 20.01 14.17 -7.79
C MET A 62 18.89 14.00 -8.83
N THR A 63 18.90 12.88 -9.56
CA THR A 63 17.85 12.57 -10.54
C THR A 63 16.50 12.33 -9.84
N LEU A 64 16.50 11.61 -8.72
CA LEU A 64 15.31 11.35 -7.91
C LEU A 64 14.71 12.63 -7.33
N LEU A 65 15.54 13.52 -6.77
CA LEU A 65 15.09 14.79 -6.22
C LEU A 65 14.47 15.68 -7.30
N LYS A 66 15.06 15.73 -8.49
CA LYS A 66 14.51 16.47 -9.63
C LYS A 66 13.13 15.94 -10.07
N GLU A 67 12.92 14.62 -10.04
CA GLU A 67 11.59 14.05 -10.33
C GLU A 67 10.59 14.35 -9.21
N LEU A 68 11.01 14.25 -7.95
CA LEU A 68 10.16 14.61 -6.80
C LEU A 68 9.72 16.09 -6.83
N GLU A 69 10.58 17.00 -7.29
CA GLU A 69 10.21 18.41 -7.50
C GLU A 69 9.12 18.57 -8.58
N GLN A 70 9.21 17.80 -9.67
CA GLN A 70 8.19 17.81 -10.73
C GLN A 70 6.86 17.20 -10.24
N ASP A 71 6.92 16.07 -9.54
CA ASP A 71 5.74 15.45 -8.95
C ASP A 71 5.06 16.38 -7.95
N LYS A 72 5.84 17.06 -7.11
CA LYS A 72 5.33 18.03 -6.14
C LYS A 72 4.58 19.17 -6.86
N ALA A 73 5.13 19.70 -7.95
CA ALA A 73 4.46 20.71 -8.76
C ALA A 73 3.17 20.20 -9.40
N ALA A 74 3.15 18.95 -9.86
CA ALA A 74 1.98 18.31 -10.47
C ALA A 74 0.87 18.00 -9.46
N LEU A 75 1.23 17.63 -8.22
CA LEU A 75 0.28 17.35 -7.13
C LEU A 75 -0.33 18.63 -6.54
N GLY A 76 0.43 19.73 -6.53
CA GLY A 76 -0.04 21.04 -6.07
C GLY A 76 -0.73 20.97 -4.70
N ASN A 77 -1.91 21.60 -4.60
CA ASN A 77 -2.67 21.70 -3.35
C ASN A 77 -3.05 20.36 -2.73
N GLU A 78 -3.12 19.27 -3.50
CA GLU A 78 -3.43 17.95 -2.93
C GLU A 78 -2.31 17.45 -2.01
N LEU A 79 -1.05 17.83 -2.27
CA LEU A 79 0.05 17.49 -1.39
C LEU A 79 -0.03 18.27 -0.07
N ASP A 80 -0.39 19.55 -0.11
CA ASP A 80 -0.42 20.42 1.08
C ASP A 80 -1.55 20.08 2.05
N LYS A 81 -2.67 19.56 1.54
CA LYS A 81 -3.83 19.15 2.36
C LYS A 81 -3.63 17.81 3.07
N ASN A 82 -2.67 17.00 2.62
CA ASN A 82 -2.54 15.62 3.05
C ASN A 82 -1.21 15.39 3.77
N ASP A 83 -1.30 14.96 5.03
CA ASP A 83 -0.14 14.48 5.75
C ASP A 83 0.35 13.15 5.16
N GLY A 84 1.64 13.07 4.81
CA GLY A 84 2.20 11.93 4.09
C GLY A 84 2.22 10.63 4.90
N ARG A 85 2.42 10.73 6.22
CA ARG A 85 2.32 9.58 7.13
C ARG A 85 0.89 9.04 7.12
N THR A 86 -0.10 9.93 7.18
CA THR A 86 -1.52 9.60 7.10
C THR A 86 -1.89 8.95 5.76
N VAL A 87 -1.42 9.50 4.64
CA VAL A 87 -1.65 8.93 3.29
C VAL A 87 -1.14 7.50 3.18
N LEU A 88 0.13 7.28 3.56
CA LEU A 88 0.73 5.94 3.51
C LEU A 88 0.04 4.97 4.47
N THR A 89 -0.23 5.39 5.71
CA THR A 89 -0.85 4.55 6.74
C THR A 89 -2.26 4.13 6.35
N ARG A 90 -3.07 5.06 5.83
CA ARG A 90 -4.44 4.75 5.37
C ARG A 90 -4.43 3.75 4.23
N MET A 91 -3.54 3.92 3.24
CA MET A 91 -3.41 2.97 2.13
C MET A 91 -2.93 1.61 2.62
N ALA A 92 -1.94 1.57 3.51
CA ALA A 92 -1.43 0.33 4.09
C ALA A 92 -2.53 -0.45 4.83
N LEU A 93 -3.31 0.23 5.69
CA LEU A 93 -4.40 -0.37 6.43
C LEU A 93 -5.53 -0.88 5.51
N MET A 94 -5.88 -0.12 4.47
CA MET A 94 -6.88 -0.55 3.49
C MET A 94 -6.48 -1.88 2.82
N LEU A 95 -5.24 -1.98 2.34
CA LEU A 95 -4.73 -3.20 1.71
C LEU A 95 -4.58 -4.34 2.71
N PHE A 96 -4.11 -4.03 3.93
CA PHE A 96 -3.96 -5.00 5.00
C PHE A 96 -5.29 -5.63 5.37
N ASN A 97 -6.31 -4.83 5.67
CA ASN A 97 -7.62 -5.34 6.10
C ASN A 97 -8.28 -6.16 4.99
N LYS A 98 -8.20 -5.70 3.73
CA LYS A 98 -8.71 -6.47 2.58
C LYS A 98 -8.01 -7.82 2.42
N ALA A 99 -6.70 -7.87 2.67
CA ALA A 99 -5.95 -9.12 2.62
C ALA A 99 -6.27 -10.03 3.82
N ASP A 100 -6.42 -9.47 5.02
CA ASP A 100 -6.79 -10.17 6.25
C ASP A 100 -8.17 -10.81 6.14
N ASP A 101 -9.17 -10.09 5.62
CA ASP A 101 -10.51 -10.65 5.36
C ASP A 101 -10.46 -11.85 4.40
N SER A 102 -9.66 -11.74 3.33
CA SER A 102 -9.48 -12.80 2.34
C SER A 102 -8.71 -14.00 2.91
N GLU A 103 -7.78 -13.77 3.83
CA GLU A 103 -6.98 -14.79 4.49
C GLU A 103 -7.82 -15.57 5.50
N ARG A 104 -8.56 -14.86 6.36
CA ARG A 104 -9.42 -15.45 7.40
C ARG A 104 -10.63 -16.18 6.85
N SER A 105 -11.13 -15.79 5.69
CA SER A 105 -12.20 -16.50 4.98
C SER A 105 -11.73 -17.75 4.22
N GLY A 106 -10.44 -18.11 4.34
CA GLY A 106 -9.86 -19.26 3.63
C GLY A 106 -9.74 -19.08 2.11
N SER A 107 -9.90 -17.84 1.62
CA SER A 107 -9.89 -17.49 0.20
C SER A 107 -8.57 -16.85 -0.25
N ALA A 108 -7.48 -17.10 0.49
CA ALA A 108 -6.17 -16.52 0.21
C ALA A 108 -5.62 -16.97 -1.15
N ASN A 109 -5.20 -16.01 -1.96
CA ASN A 109 -4.62 -16.24 -3.29
C ASN A 109 -3.44 -15.31 -3.56
N GLU A 110 -2.92 -15.30 -4.78
CA GLU A 110 -1.78 -14.45 -5.16
C GLU A 110 -2.06 -12.96 -4.91
N ALA A 111 -3.29 -12.50 -5.16
CA ALA A 111 -3.68 -11.12 -4.89
C ALA A 111 -3.65 -10.81 -3.39
N THR A 112 -4.09 -11.75 -2.53
CA THR A 112 -3.98 -11.66 -1.07
C THR A 112 -2.52 -11.49 -0.64
N ALA A 113 -1.62 -12.33 -1.15
CA ALA A 113 -0.18 -12.22 -0.87
C ALA A 113 0.40 -10.88 -1.32
N ARG A 114 0.03 -10.41 -2.52
CA ARG A 114 0.45 -9.11 -3.07
C ARG A 114 -0.04 -7.94 -2.24
N MET A 115 -1.28 -7.98 -1.76
CA MET A 115 -1.85 -6.94 -0.90
C MET A 115 -1.12 -6.87 0.44
N PHE A 116 -0.90 -8.01 1.11
CA PHE A 116 -0.10 -8.05 2.34
C PHE A 116 1.33 -7.53 2.11
N TYR A 117 2.01 -8.00 1.06
CA TYR A 117 3.37 -7.53 0.77
C TYR A 117 3.38 -6.01 0.52
N THR A 118 2.44 -5.50 -0.26
CA THR A 118 2.32 -4.05 -0.53
C THR A 118 2.04 -3.26 0.74
N ALA A 119 1.14 -3.74 1.60
CA ALA A 119 0.86 -3.12 2.90
C ALA A 119 2.12 -3.04 3.76
N SER A 120 2.94 -4.11 3.80
CA SER A 120 4.21 -4.11 4.55
C SER A 120 5.18 -3.03 4.06
N VAL A 121 5.32 -2.87 2.74
CA VAL A 121 6.19 -1.84 2.14
C VAL A 121 5.68 -0.43 2.49
N LEU A 122 4.36 -0.21 2.48
CA LEU A 122 3.77 1.07 2.84
C LEU A 122 3.96 1.39 4.34
N PHE A 123 3.82 0.41 5.23
CA PHE A 123 4.12 0.58 6.66
C PHE A 123 5.61 0.88 6.90
N GLU A 124 6.53 0.25 6.17
CA GLU A 124 7.95 0.59 6.25
C GLU A 124 8.23 2.00 5.77
N ALA A 125 7.52 2.44 4.73
CA ALA A 125 7.68 3.78 4.20
C ALA A 125 7.28 4.89 5.19
N THR A 126 6.42 4.60 6.18
CA THR A 126 6.08 5.57 7.24
C THR A 126 7.26 5.87 8.17
N GLY A 127 8.29 5.02 8.19
CA GLY A 127 9.50 5.25 8.98
C GLY A 127 10.22 6.56 8.63
N GLN A 128 10.02 7.12 7.44
CA GLN A 128 10.61 8.43 7.06
C GLN A 128 10.12 9.60 7.93
N TYR A 129 8.99 9.45 8.63
CA TYR A 129 8.39 10.48 9.49
C TYR A 129 8.69 10.28 10.98
N MET A 130 9.48 9.25 11.31
CA MET A 130 9.77 8.87 12.68
C MET A 130 11.24 9.12 13.02
N ASP A 131 11.52 9.36 14.30
CA ASP A 131 12.87 9.62 14.78
C ASP A 131 13.83 8.46 14.43
N ALA A 132 14.99 8.81 13.86
CA ALA A 132 16.02 7.89 13.39
C ALA A 132 15.54 6.83 12.37
N GLY A 133 14.36 6.99 11.77
CA GLY A 133 13.81 6.02 10.83
C GLY A 133 13.19 4.77 11.48
N LYS A 134 12.97 4.78 12.80
CA LYS A 134 12.34 3.65 13.50
C LYS A 134 10.84 3.62 13.23
N LEU A 135 10.27 2.45 12.96
CA LEU A 135 8.82 2.35 12.81
C LEU A 135 8.13 2.55 14.17
N ASP A 136 6.91 3.10 14.12
CA ASP A 136 5.99 2.96 15.24
C ASP A 136 5.77 1.47 15.54
N PRO A 137 5.70 1.03 16.81
CA PRO A 137 5.50 -0.37 17.17
C PRO A 137 4.33 -1.06 16.44
N ILE A 138 3.24 -0.34 16.18
CA ILE A 138 2.05 -0.86 15.51
C ILE A 138 2.32 -1.08 14.02
N ALA A 139 2.98 -0.11 13.37
CA ALA A 139 3.39 -0.24 11.97
C ALA A 139 4.42 -1.37 11.81
N GLU A 140 5.35 -1.50 12.76
CA GLU A 140 6.35 -2.56 12.78
C GLU A 140 5.69 -3.95 12.92
N GLU A 141 4.79 -4.12 13.87
CA GLU A 141 4.03 -5.35 14.10
C GLU A 141 3.23 -5.76 12.85
N LYS A 142 2.47 -4.81 12.28
CA LYS A 142 1.67 -5.06 11.07
C LYS A 142 2.53 -5.35 9.85
N SER A 143 3.64 -4.65 9.68
CA SER A 143 4.58 -4.91 8.57
C SER A 143 5.17 -6.32 8.66
N LYS A 144 5.64 -6.72 9.85
CA LYS A 144 6.18 -8.06 10.11
C LYS A 144 5.15 -9.15 9.82
N TYR A 145 3.94 -9.00 10.36
CA TYR A 145 2.84 -9.93 10.11
C TYR A 145 2.54 -10.06 8.62
N ALA A 146 2.36 -8.93 7.93
CA ALA A 146 2.02 -8.93 6.52
C ALA A 146 3.10 -9.58 5.64
N LYS A 147 4.40 -9.35 5.92
CA LYS A 147 5.50 -10.04 5.22
C LYS A 147 5.48 -11.54 5.45
N TYR A 148 5.28 -11.95 6.71
CA TYR A 148 5.22 -13.35 7.09
C TYR A 148 4.09 -14.09 6.35
N VAL A 149 2.87 -13.54 6.41
CA VAL A 149 1.70 -14.13 5.77
C VAL A 149 1.84 -14.15 4.25
N ALA A 150 2.29 -13.06 3.62
CA ALA A 150 2.51 -13.02 2.18
C ALA A 150 3.50 -14.10 1.70
N THR A 151 4.58 -14.30 2.45
CA THR A 151 5.58 -15.34 2.14
C THR A 151 4.98 -16.74 2.23
N ARG A 152 4.15 -17.01 3.25
CA ARG A 152 3.48 -18.29 3.41
C ARG A 152 2.47 -18.58 2.31
N ILE A 153 1.64 -17.60 1.95
CA ILE A 153 0.69 -17.73 0.85
C ILE A 153 1.46 -18.06 -0.43
N ASN A 154 2.50 -17.29 -0.77
CA ASN A 154 3.32 -17.55 -1.96
C ASN A 154 3.99 -18.93 -1.94
N LYS A 155 4.47 -19.41 -0.79
CA LYS A 155 5.07 -20.74 -0.65
C LYS A 155 4.04 -21.85 -0.87
N ALA A 156 2.83 -21.70 -0.33
CA ALA A 156 1.74 -22.64 -0.54
C ALA A 156 1.36 -22.71 -2.03
N LEU A 157 1.14 -21.55 -2.67
CA LEU A 157 0.81 -21.45 -4.09
C LEU A 157 1.90 -22.07 -4.99
N THR A 158 3.17 -21.75 -4.74
CA THR A 158 4.31 -22.28 -5.53
C THR A 158 4.46 -23.80 -5.35
N SER A 159 4.14 -24.33 -4.17
CA SER A 159 4.21 -25.77 -3.90
C SER A 159 2.95 -26.55 -4.33
N GLY A 160 1.93 -25.86 -4.85
CA GLY A 160 0.64 -26.47 -5.21
C GLY A 160 -0.16 -26.98 -4.01
N LYS A 161 0.20 -26.60 -2.78
CA LYS A 161 -0.50 -26.98 -1.55
C LYS A 161 -1.52 -25.90 -1.19
N PRO A 162 -2.69 -26.28 -0.63
CA PRO A 162 -3.64 -25.29 -0.14
C PRO A 162 -2.98 -24.48 0.99
N TYR A 163 -3.11 -23.16 0.91
CA TYR A 163 -2.73 -22.30 2.02
C TYR A 163 -3.68 -22.54 3.19
N GLN A 164 -3.11 -22.81 4.36
CA GLN A 164 -3.87 -22.86 5.61
C GLN A 164 -3.64 -21.56 6.38
N SER A 165 -4.74 -20.88 6.65
CA SER A 165 -4.76 -19.69 7.50
C SER A 165 -4.14 -20.03 8.85
N HIS A 166 -3.35 -19.10 9.36
CA HIS A 166 -2.78 -19.21 10.70
C HIS A 166 -3.40 -18.13 11.53
N ASN A 167 -4.64 -18.38 11.94
CA ASN A 167 -5.29 -17.54 12.90
C ASN A 167 -4.60 -17.77 14.25
N PRO A 168 -4.10 -16.75 14.96
CA PRO A 168 -3.53 -16.92 16.31
C PRO A 168 -4.53 -17.56 17.30
N GLN A 169 -5.83 -17.50 16.99
CA GLN A 169 -6.86 -18.19 17.76
C GLN A 169 -6.78 -19.73 17.65
N ASP A 170 -6.26 -20.28 16.54
CA ASP A 170 -6.03 -21.73 16.40
C ASP A 170 -4.81 -22.19 17.21
N GLU A 171 -3.86 -21.30 17.53
CA GLU A 171 -2.70 -21.59 18.38
C GLU A 171 -3.09 -21.80 19.85
N LEU A 172 -4.25 -21.29 20.29
CA LEU A 172 -4.82 -21.61 21.61
C LEU A 172 -5.34 -23.06 21.70
N LEU A 173 -5.54 -23.73 20.55
CA LEU A 173 -6.01 -25.11 20.44
C LEU A 173 -4.91 -26.06 19.95
N ALA A 174 -3.92 -25.56 19.23
CA ALA A 174 -2.79 -26.32 18.70
C ALA A 174 -1.49 -25.75 19.28
N GLY A 175 -1.15 -26.21 20.48
CA GLY A 175 0.12 -25.87 21.12
C GLY A 175 1.29 -26.52 20.39
N GLU A 176 1.94 -25.79 19.49
CA GLU A 176 3.27 -26.14 18.98
C GLU A 176 3.98 -24.86 18.49
N SER A 177 4.84 -24.31 19.35
CA SER A 177 5.70 -23.17 19.08
C SER A 177 7.06 -23.66 18.54
N GLU A 178 7.31 -23.51 17.25
CA GLU A 178 8.66 -23.67 16.69
C GLU A 178 9.30 -22.28 16.47
N PRO A 179 10.47 -21.99 17.06
CA PRO A 179 11.17 -20.73 16.86
C PRO A 179 11.94 -20.73 15.54
N TRP A 180 11.74 -19.72 14.70
CA TRP A 180 12.44 -19.60 13.41
C TRP A 180 13.64 -18.65 13.46
N THR A 181 14.77 -19.12 12.92
CA THR A 181 15.98 -18.34 12.64
C THR A 181 16.01 -17.89 11.16
N PRO A 182 16.43 -16.66 10.84
CA PRO A 182 16.40 -16.16 9.48
C PRO A 182 17.61 -16.69 8.69
N SER A 183 17.41 -17.66 7.80
CA SER A 183 18.39 -18.00 6.77
C SER A 183 18.00 -17.39 5.43
N SER A 184 18.88 -16.51 4.93
CA SER A 184 18.82 -15.90 3.60
C SER A 184 18.71 -16.95 2.50
N ALA A 185 17.63 -16.92 1.73
CA ALA A 185 17.55 -17.62 0.45
C ALA A 185 17.76 -16.62 -0.69
N THR A 186 18.99 -16.62 -1.21
CA THR A 186 19.38 -16.06 -2.50
C THR A 186 18.51 -16.64 -3.59
N VAL A 187 17.86 -15.77 -4.36
CA VAL A 187 17.06 -16.14 -5.53
C VAL A 187 18.02 -16.52 -6.66
N ALA A 188 18.16 -17.82 -6.95
CA ALA A 188 18.92 -18.29 -8.11
C ALA A 188 18.05 -18.15 -9.37
N ALA A 189 18.59 -17.44 -10.37
CA ALA A 189 18.03 -17.29 -11.70
C ALA A 189 18.06 -18.63 -12.48
N PRO A 190 17.09 -18.92 -13.37
CA PRO A 190 17.09 -20.14 -14.16
C PRO A 190 18.10 -20.05 -15.32
N GLN A 191 19.02 -21.02 -15.38
CA GLN A 191 19.93 -21.19 -16.50
C GLN A 191 19.23 -21.88 -17.67
N HIS A 192 19.42 -21.31 -18.86
CA HIS A 192 19.13 -21.88 -20.17
C HIS A 192 19.85 -23.22 -20.37
N THR A 193 19.12 -24.24 -20.82
CA THR A 193 19.71 -25.40 -21.50
C THR A 193 19.11 -25.51 -22.91
N GLN A 194 20.00 -25.62 -23.89
CA GLN A 194 19.72 -25.80 -25.32
C GLN A 194 19.61 -27.30 -25.67
N PRO A 195 19.06 -27.66 -26.86
CA PRO A 195 18.41 -28.94 -27.12
C PRO A 195 19.32 -30.00 -27.75
N SER A 196 18.93 -31.28 -27.61
CA SER A 196 19.48 -32.42 -28.35
C SER A 196 18.49 -32.93 -29.39
N VAL A 197 19.03 -33.30 -30.55
CA VAL A 197 18.36 -33.76 -31.78
C VAL A 197 18.08 -35.27 -31.75
N ALA A 198 16.93 -35.70 -32.31
CA ALA A 198 16.81 -36.87 -33.20
C ALA A 198 15.35 -37.25 -33.54
N GLN A 199 15.12 -37.36 -34.87
CA GLN A 199 14.37 -38.41 -35.58
C GLN A 199 12.83 -38.36 -35.73
N THR A 200 12.44 -37.91 -36.94
CA THR A 200 11.62 -38.59 -37.97
C THR A 200 10.34 -39.36 -37.59
N ALA A 201 9.19 -38.86 -38.05
CA ALA A 201 8.17 -39.68 -38.73
C ALA A 201 7.22 -38.78 -39.55
N THR A 202 7.09 -39.10 -40.83
CA THR A 202 6.20 -38.53 -41.85
C THR A 202 4.80 -39.15 -41.79
N VAL A 203 3.70 -38.37 -41.78
CA VAL A 203 2.44 -38.63 -42.52
C VAL A 203 1.69 -37.30 -42.76
N GLN A 204 1.13 -37.19 -43.96
CA GLN A 204 0.47 -36.09 -44.67
C GLN A 204 -0.98 -35.76 -44.16
N PRO A 205 -1.57 -34.58 -44.50
CA PRO A 205 -2.84 -34.08 -43.95
C PRO A 205 -4.07 -34.44 -44.80
N PRO A 206 -5.31 -34.14 -44.33
CA PRO A 206 -6.05 -33.09 -45.05
C PRO A 206 -7.10 -32.28 -44.25
N GLN A 207 -7.30 -31.08 -44.79
CA GLN A 207 -8.58 -30.37 -45.03
C GLN A 207 -9.26 -29.52 -43.95
N ALA A 208 -9.34 -28.24 -44.33
CA ALA A 208 -10.24 -27.22 -43.86
C ALA A 208 -11.70 -27.55 -44.18
N THR A 209 -12.60 -27.17 -43.28
CA THR A 209 -14.01 -26.93 -43.60
C THR A 209 -14.37 -25.50 -43.23
N THR A 210 -14.55 -24.71 -44.28
CA THR A 210 -15.34 -23.49 -44.32
C THR A 210 -16.81 -23.79 -43.99
N SER A 211 -17.44 -22.98 -43.14
CA SER A 211 -18.89 -22.79 -43.17
C SER A 211 -19.21 -21.30 -43.16
N VAL A 212 -19.71 -20.83 -44.29
CA VAL A 212 -20.27 -19.51 -44.57
C VAL A 212 -21.80 -19.64 -44.51
N SER A 213 -22.46 -18.57 -44.04
CA SER A 213 -23.87 -18.15 -44.26
C SER A 213 -24.69 -18.07 -42.97
N GLN A 214 -25.59 -17.11 -42.72
CA GLN A 214 -26.06 -15.92 -43.44
C GLN A 214 -26.85 -15.09 -42.40
N GLN A 215 -26.76 -13.76 -42.48
CA GLN A 215 -27.73 -12.79 -41.92
C GLN A 215 -29.08 -12.90 -42.68
N PRO A 216 -30.25 -12.45 -42.15
CA PRO A 216 -30.54 -11.02 -41.90
C PRO A 216 -31.55 -10.65 -40.78
N VAL A 217 -31.48 -9.37 -40.37
CA VAL A 217 -32.46 -8.53 -39.63
C VAL A 217 -33.67 -8.15 -40.56
N PRO A 218 -34.72 -7.34 -40.23
CA PRO A 218 -35.00 -6.44 -39.07
C PRO A 218 -36.50 -6.48 -38.58
N SER A 219 -36.93 -5.72 -37.55
CA SER A 219 -37.79 -4.50 -37.65
C SER A 219 -38.35 -4.17 -36.25
N THR A 220 -38.01 -3.04 -35.60
CA THR A 220 -38.68 -1.71 -35.51
C THR A 220 -39.94 -1.59 -34.63
N GLN A 221 -40.03 -0.40 -34.00
CA GLN A 221 -41.19 0.33 -33.41
C GLN A 221 -41.29 0.23 -31.86
N THR A 222 -41.47 1.30 -31.07
CA THR A 222 -41.99 2.65 -31.35
C THR A 222 -41.73 3.62 -30.17
N HIS A 223 -41.41 4.85 -30.54
CA HIS A 223 -41.52 6.18 -29.91
C HIS A 223 -42.33 6.37 -28.61
N LYS A 224 -41.84 7.29 -27.76
CA LYS A 224 -42.57 8.50 -27.34
C LYS A 224 -41.58 9.61 -26.96
N ASP A 225 -41.87 10.80 -27.49
CA ASP A 225 -41.11 12.06 -27.45
C ASP A 225 -41.89 13.08 -26.57
N PRO A 226 -41.54 14.38 -26.47
CA PRO A 226 -41.09 15.03 -25.23
C PRO A 226 -42.07 16.09 -24.68
N ALA A 227 -41.73 16.71 -23.54
CA ALA A 227 -42.37 17.95 -23.10
C ALA A 227 -41.36 18.96 -22.49
N PRO A 228 -41.63 20.29 -22.57
CA PRO A 228 -40.62 21.35 -22.55
C PRO A 228 -40.59 22.23 -21.27
N LEU A 229 -39.51 23.02 -21.14
CA LEU A 229 -39.06 23.94 -20.08
C LEU A 229 -40.01 25.11 -19.72
N PRO A 230 -39.78 25.81 -18.57
CA PRO A 230 -39.28 27.20 -18.62
C PRO A 230 -38.24 27.56 -17.49
N PRO A 231 -37.64 28.80 -17.47
CA PRO A 231 -36.22 29.00 -17.13
C PRO A 231 -35.86 29.91 -15.92
N ARG A 232 -34.54 29.94 -15.62
CA ARG A 232 -33.70 30.99 -14.98
C ARG A 232 -33.90 31.34 -13.50
N GLN A 233 -32.80 31.31 -12.74
CA GLN A 233 -32.17 32.50 -12.11
C GLN A 233 -30.80 32.17 -11.45
N ALA A 234 -29.75 32.82 -11.95
CA ALA A 234 -28.63 33.37 -11.17
C ALA A 234 -28.78 34.91 -11.31
N PRO A 235 -28.30 35.80 -10.41
CA PRO A 235 -27.04 35.71 -9.66
C PRO A 235 -27.09 36.29 -8.21
N GLN A 236 -26.07 36.02 -7.37
CA GLN A 236 -25.57 37.07 -6.47
C GLN A 236 -24.14 36.78 -5.96
N GLN A 237 -23.26 37.71 -6.31
CA GLN A 237 -21.89 37.84 -5.83
C GLN A 237 -21.91 38.53 -4.46
N HIS A 238 -21.13 38.03 -3.50
CA HIS A 238 -20.69 38.81 -2.33
C HIS A 238 -19.17 39.02 -2.42
N PRO A 239 -18.66 40.26 -2.28
CA PRO A 239 -17.23 40.53 -2.13
C PRO A 239 -16.74 40.19 -0.70
N PRO A 240 -15.41 40.02 -0.51
CA PRO A 240 -14.81 39.54 0.73
C PRO A 240 -14.66 40.66 1.78
N GLN A 241 -15.00 40.38 3.04
CA GLN A 241 -14.48 41.15 4.18
C GLN A 241 -13.20 40.51 4.69
N VAL A 242 -12.09 41.21 4.48
CA VAL A 242 -10.82 41.00 5.17
C VAL A 242 -10.95 41.52 6.61
N GLN A 243 -10.75 40.64 7.58
CA GLN A 243 -10.37 41.04 8.94
C GLN A 243 -9.11 40.29 9.32
N HIS A 244 -8.02 41.05 9.41
CA HIS A 244 -6.77 40.63 10.01
C HIS A 244 -6.95 40.50 11.52
N THR A 245 -6.74 39.31 12.06
CA THR A 245 -6.41 39.15 13.48
C THR A 245 -5.27 38.15 13.59
N THR A 246 -4.12 38.66 14.03
CA THR A 246 -2.90 37.90 14.35
C THR A 246 -3.12 37.05 15.60
N GLN A 247 -3.07 35.72 15.47
CA GLN A 247 -2.89 34.77 16.57
C GLN A 247 -1.93 33.63 16.17
N PRO A 248 -1.18 33.07 17.13
CA PRO A 248 -0.07 32.16 16.85
C PRO A 248 -0.54 30.81 16.32
N HIS A 249 0.16 30.36 15.29
CA HIS A 249 -0.09 29.18 14.46
C HIS A 249 0.07 27.87 15.26
N GLN A 250 -1.03 27.35 15.83
CA GLN A 250 -1.17 25.91 15.99
C GLN A 250 -1.91 25.38 14.76
N GLN A 251 -1.24 24.54 13.97
CA GLN A 251 -1.79 23.88 12.79
C GLN A 251 -2.92 22.92 13.17
N GLN A 252 -4.13 23.46 13.30
CA GLN A 252 -5.35 22.68 13.14
C GLN A 252 -5.67 22.66 11.65
N GLN A 253 -5.47 21.50 11.03
CA GLN A 253 -5.93 21.24 9.67
C GLN A 253 -7.47 21.32 9.64
N PRO A 254 -8.08 22.16 8.78
CA PRO A 254 -9.51 22.10 8.54
C PRO A 254 -9.79 21.02 7.49
N GLY A 255 -10.51 19.96 7.87
CA GLY A 255 -11.29 19.16 6.91
C GLY A 255 -10.99 17.66 6.80
N VAL A 256 -10.99 16.92 7.91
CA VAL A 256 -11.55 15.55 7.97
C VAL A 256 -12.14 15.41 9.38
N GLY A 257 -13.46 15.27 9.52
CA GLY A 257 -14.13 15.24 10.83
C GLY A 257 -13.89 13.93 11.61
N GLY A 258 -12.64 13.68 11.98
CA GLY A 258 -12.24 12.52 12.78
C GLY A 258 -10.85 12.71 13.40
N PRO A 259 -10.50 11.85 14.38
CA PRO A 259 -9.27 11.98 15.16
C PRO A 259 -8.01 11.86 14.30
N SER A 260 -6.95 12.59 14.68
CA SER A 260 -5.65 12.55 14.00
C SER A 260 -5.03 11.15 14.06
N LEU A 261 -4.08 10.85 13.15
CA LEU A 261 -3.39 9.56 13.17
C LEU A 261 -2.64 9.33 14.49
N ASP A 262 -2.05 10.37 15.06
CA ASP A 262 -1.41 10.29 16.38
C ASP A 262 -2.42 9.99 17.49
N ALA A 263 -3.59 10.65 17.47
CA ALA A 263 -4.67 10.34 18.40
C ALA A 263 -5.17 8.90 18.26
N MET A 264 -5.24 8.37 17.03
CA MET A 264 -5.58 6.96 16.79
C MET A 264 -4.53 6.00 17.33
N ILE A 265 -3.24 6.29 17.15
CA ILE A 265 -2.13 5.47 17.64
C ILE A 265 -2.09 5.47 19.17
N ASP A 266 -2.24 6.64 19.79
CA ASP A 266 -2.24 6.75 21.24
C ASP A 266 -3.49 6.09 21.85
N ALA A 267 -4.66 6.23 21.21
CA ALA A 267 -5.85 5.48 21.60
C ALA A 267 -5.62 3.96 21.52
N GLN A 268 -4.97 3.45 20.47
CA GLN A 268 -4.62 2.03 20.37
C GLN A 268 -3.68 1.57 21.49
N LYS A 269 -2.68 2.36 21.87
CA LYS A 269 -1.79 2.06 23.02
C LYS A 269 -2.57 1.99 24.32
N LEU A 270 -3.46 2.95 24.57
CA LEU A 270 -4.33 2.96 25.76
C LEU A 270 -5.25 1.73 25.80
N CYS A 271 -5.83 1.34 24.67
CA CYS A 271 -6.62 0.10 24.58
C CYS A 271 -5.79 -1.15 24.88
N LYS A 272 -4.55 -1.26 24.35
CA LYS A 272 -3.63 -2.37 24.70
C LYS A 272 -3.33 -2.40 26.20
N ASN A 273 -3.08 -1.24 26.82
CA ASN A 273 -2.86 -1.14 28.26
C ASN A 273 -4.10 -1.54 29.07
N ALA A 274 -5.30 -1.20 28.59
CA ALA A 274 -6.55 -1.62 29.23
C ALA A 274 -6.70 -3.15 29.22
N VAL A 275 -6.40 -3.80 28.11
CA VAL A 275 -6.40 -5.27 28.00
C VAL A 275 -5.42 -5.89 28.99
N ALA A 276 -4.20 -5.37 29.09
CA ALA A 276 -3.23 -5.84 30.06
C ALA A 276 -3.73 -5.65 31.51
N ALA A 277 -4.30 -4.50 31.85
CA ALA A 277 -4.84 -4.24 33.19
C ALA A 277 -5.95 -5.24 33.57
N LEU A 278 -6.83 -5.60 32.64
CA LEU A 278 -7.87 -6.61 32.85
C LEU A 278 -7.31 -8.00 33.13
N GLN A 279 -6.19 -8.38 32.50
CA GLN A 279 -5.52 -9.67 32.77
C GLN A 279 -4.99 -9.76 34.21
N PHE A 280 -4.66 -8.63 34.82
CA PHE A 280 -4.26 -8.52 36.23
C PHE A 280 -5.41 -8.15 37.17
N TYR A 281 -6.67 -8.23 36.71
CA TYR A 281 -7.88 -7.88 37.47
C TYR A 281 -7.94 -6.42 37.96
N ASP A 282 -7.13 -5.53 37.38
CA ASP A 282 -7.10 -4.10 37.68
C ASP A 282 -8.15 -3.35 36.83
N HIS A 283 -9.41 -3.53 37.19
CA HIS A 283 -10.56 -2.95 36.48
C HIS A 283 -10.60 -1.41 36.56
N GLU A 284 -10.04 -0.81 37.62
CA GLU A 284 -9.99 0.65 37.75
C GLU A 284 -9.01 1.28 36.76
N ASN A 285 -7.82 0.71 36.63
CA ASN A 285 -6.86 1.16 35.62
C ASN A 285 -7.39 0.89 34.21
N ALA A 286 -7.99 -0.27 33.96
CA ALA A 286 -8.60 -0.58 32.66
C ALA A 286 -9.65 0.49 32.25
N ARG A 287 -10.53 0.88 33.19
CA ARG A 287 -11.50 1.97 32.96
C ARG A 287 -10.82 3.29 32.60
N LYS A 288 -9.80 3.70 33.36
CA LYS A 288 -9.06 4.96 33.11
C LYS A 288 -8.42 4.99 31.72
N GLN A 289 -7.80 3.89 31.30
CA GLN A 289 -7.16 3.79 29.98
C GLN A 289 -8.20 3.89 28.85
N LEU A 290 -9.34 3.20 28.97
CA LEU A 290 -10.43 3.25 27.98
C LEU A 290 -11.07 4.64 27.87
N GLU A 291 -11.31 5.31 28.99
CA GLU A 291 -11.82 6.69 29.00
C GLU A 291 -10.83 7.67 28.35
N ALA A 292 -9.53 7.51 28.61
CA ALA A 292 -8.49 8.31 27.96
C ALA A 292 -8.46 8.06 26.45
N ALA A 293 -8.57 6.79 26.01
CA ALA A 293 -8.64 6.45 24.60
C ALA A 293 -9.87 7.08 23.92
N LEU A 294 -11.03 7.04 24.58
CA LEU A 294 -12.26 7.64 24.07
C LEU A 294 -12.13 9.15 23.88
N ARG A 295 -11.50 9.86 24.83
CA ARG A 295 -11.25 11.32 24.71
C ARG A 295 -10.40 11.66 23.49
N LEU A 296 -9.38 10.85 23.18
CA LEU A 296 -8.55 11.06 21.98
C LEU A 296 -9.33 10.86 20.68
N LEU A 297 -10.33 9.97 20.68
CA LEU A 297 -11.13 9.65 19.49
C LEU A 297 -12.34 10.56 19.29
N GLN A 298 -12.71 11.35 20.31
CA GLN A 298 -13.85 12.27 20.28
C GLN A 298 -13.49 13.68 19.78
N ASN A 299 -12.20 13.99 19.63
CA ASN A 299 -11.70 15.28 19.16
C ASN A 299 -11.43 15.29 17.66
#